data_AF-A0A918EY11-F1
#
_entry.id   AF-A0A918EY11-F1
#
_cell.length_a   1.000
_cell.length_b   1.000
_cell.length_c   1.000
_cell.angle_alpha   90.00
_cell.angle_beta   90.00
_cell.angle_gamma   90.00
#
_symmetry.space_group_name_H-M   'P 1'
#
loop_
_entity.id
_entity.type
_entity.pdbx_description
1 polymer ?
#
loop_
_entity_poly.entity_id
_entity_poly.type
_entity_poly.pdbx_seq_one_letter_code
_entity_poly.pdbx_strand_id
1 'polypeptide(L)'
;MKYSHSDAELLQQPIGYWSWAAHKAVVTRTRAALAGIGLTQPQWWVLAQVSGADTAKSRDEVSRLLRDYLDTGAETLESEIDGAVVQGWITEDSAGRLSLTAEGGALHAKAAALQRELWEERHAGISDEEYLTCLKVLQRFIHNTGGRAWHH
;
A
#
# COMPACT_ATOMS: atom_id res chain seq x y z
N MET A 1 10.03 13.74 -20.64
CA MET A 1 11.05 13.50 -19.60
C MET A 1 12.42 13.37 -20.27
N LYS A 2 13.52 13.79 -19.64
CA LYS A 2 14.89 13.46 -20.09
C LYS A 2 15.40 12.30 -19.23
N TYR A 3 15.88 11.24 -19.85
CA TYR A 3 16.46 10.10 -19.12
C TYR A 3 17.88 10.42 -18.64
N SER A 4 18.33 9.72 -17.59
CA SER A 4 19.64 9.92 -16.98
C SER A 4 20.81 9.41 -17.84
N HIS A 5 20.54 8.49 -18.77
CA HIS A 5 21.54 7.84 -19.63
C HIS A 5 20.93 7.56 -21.02
N SER A 6 21.78 7.23 -22.01
CA SER A 6 21.32 6.68 -23.28
C SER A 6 20.72 5.27 -23.13
N ASP A 7 19.97 4.80 -24.12
CA ASP A 7 19.36 3.46 -24.09
C ASP A 7 20.41 2.35 -23.92
N ALA A 8 21.55 2.46 -24.60
CA ALA A 8 22.65 1.50 -24.49
C ALA A 8 23.24 1.45 -23.07
N GLU A 9 23.34 2.59 -22.40
CA GLU A 9 23.83 2.69 -21.02
C GLU A 9 22.77 2.26 -20.00
N LEU A 10 21.48 2.54 -20.24
CA LEU A 10 20.36 2.09 -19.41
C LEU A 10 20.33 0.56 -19.29
N LEU A 11 20.64 -0.16 -20.38
CA LEU A 11 20.73 -1.62 -20.38
C LEU A 11 21.83 -2.17 -19.46
N GLN A 12 22.82 -1.35 -19.08
CA GLN A 12 23.91 -1.73 -18.18
C GLN A 12 23.66 -1.28 -16.73
N GLN A 13 22.57 -0.56 -16.47
CA GLN A 13 22.29 -0.06 -15.13
C GLN A 13 21.83 -1.17 -14.18
N PRO A 14 22.20 -1.12 -12.90
CA PRO A 14 21.80 -2.14 -11.93
C PRO A 14 20.31 -2.07 -11.63
N ILE A 15 19.57 -3.11 -12.00
CA ILE A 15 18.13 -3.22 -11.71
C ILE A 15 17.82 -3.00 -10.22
N GLY A 16 18.64 -3.57 -9.31
CA GLY A 16 18.42 -3.48 -7.87
C GLY A 16 18.40 -2.04 -7.34
N TYR A 17 19.18 -1.14 -7.96
CA TYR A 17 19.17 0.28 -7.58
C TYR A 17 17.90 0.97 -8.07
N TRP A 18 17.55 0.79 -9.35
CA TRP A 18 16.40 1.50 -9.95
C TRP A 18 15.06 1.01 -9.39
N SER A 19 14.91 -0.29 -9.12
CA SER A 19 13.71 -0.82 -8.47
C SER A 19 13.55 -0.30 -7.04
N TRP A 20 14.65 -0.22 -6.28
CA TRP A 20 14.66 0.37 -4.94
C TRP A 20 14.37 1.88 -4.94
N ALA A 21 14.97 2.62 -5.87
CA ALA A 21 14.78 4.07 -5.98
C ALA A 21 13.31 4.40 -6.34
N ALA A 22 12.74 3.65 -7.29
CA ALA A 22 11.33 3.76 -7.66
C ALA A 22 10.40 3.41 -6.48
N HIS A 23 10.67 2.29 -5.78
CA HIS A 23 9.93 1.89 -4.59
C HIS A 23 9.93 3.01 -3.53
N LYS A 24 11.11 3.56 -3.20
CA LYS A 24 11.22 4.64 -2.22
C LYS A 24 10.43 5.88 -2.64
N ALA A 25 10.55 6.31 -3.89
CA ALA A 25 9.84 7.50 -4.38
C ALA A 25 8.32 7.34 -4.23
N VAL A 26 7.76 6.19 -4.68
CA VAL A 26 6.33 5.92 -4.63
C VAL A 26 5.81 5.80 -3.19
N VAL A 27 6.52 5.06 -2.33
CA VAL A 27 6.11 4.86 -0.93
C VAL A 27 6.21 6.15 -0.13
N THR A 28 7.29 6.92 -0.29
CA THR A 28 7.44 8.23 0.37
C THR A 28 6.34 9.19 -0.05
N ARG A 29 6.05 9.30 -1.35
CA ARG A 29 4.97 10.16 -1.87
C ARG A 29 3.60 9.76 -1.30
N THR A 30 3.31 8.47 -1.25
CA THR A 30 2.05 7.93 -0.72
C THR A 30 1.92 8.20 0.78
N ARG A 31 2.95 7.93 1.57
CA ARG A 31 2.95 8.16 3.02
C ARG A 31 2.81 9.64 3.36
N ALA A 32 3.49 10.53 2.63
CA ALA A 32 3.36 11.97 2.82
C ALA A 32 1.93 12.46 2.51
N ALA A 33 1.31 11.92 1.46
CA ALA A 33 -0.07 12.25 1.10
C ALA A 33 -1.07 11.82 2.19
N LEU A 34 -0.95 10.57 2.67
CA LEU A 34 -1.80 10.03 3.74
C LEU A 34 -1.61 10.82 5.05
N ALA A 35 -0.37 11.18 5.40
CA ALA A 35 -0.08 12.00 6.56
C ALA A 35 -0.77 13.37 6.47
N GLY A 36 -0.87 13.96 5.27
CA GLY A 36 -1.59 15.21 5.02
C GLY A 36 -3.10 15.14 5.31
N ILE A 37 -3.67 13.95 5.42
CA ILE A 37 -5.06 13.73 5.84
C ILE A 37 -5.18 13.03 7.20
N GLY A 38 -4.07 12.95 7.96
CA GLY A 38 -4.04 12.38 9.31
C GLY A 38 -3.98 10.86 9.36
N LEU A 39 -3.60 10.18 8.26
CA LEU A 39 -3.49 8.72 8.20
C LEU A 39 -2.05 8.24 8.08
N THR A 40 -1.75 7.14 8.76
CA THR A 40 -0.59 6.30 8.41
C THR A 40 -0.95 5.35 7.26
N GLN A 41 0.05 4.77 6.60
CA GLN A 41 -0.18 3.74 5.59
C GLN A 41 -0.83 2.47 6.18
N PRO A 42 -0.40 1.93 7.34
CA PRO A 42 -1.11 0.85 8.01
C PRO A 42 -2.58 1.17 8.31
N GLN A 43 -2.90 2.35 8.88
CA GLN A 43 -4.28 2.75 9.16
C GLN A 43 -5.13 2.80 7.90
N TRP A 44 -4.59 3.34 6.80
CA TRP A 44 -5.28 3.30 5.51
C TRP A 44 -5.62 1.86 5.09
N TRP A 45 -4.68 0.93 5.18
CA TRP A 45 -4.95 -0.47 4.83
C TRP A 45 -5.95 -1.14 5.77
N VAL A 46 -5.90 -0.86 7.07
CA VAL A 46 -6.91 -1.34 8.02
C VAL A 46 -8.30 -0.83 7.62
N LEU A 47 -8.47 0.48 7.40
CA LEU A 47 -9.76 1.05 6.98
C LEU A 47 -10.25 0.46 5.67
N ALA A 48 -9.36 0.25 4.69
CA ALA A 48 -9.71 -0.39 3.43
C ALA A 48 -10.14 -1.85 3.59
N GLN A 49 -9.48 -2.62 4.46
CA GLN A 49 -9.85 -4.01 4.74
C GLN A 49 -11.19 -4.14 5.44
N VAL A 50 -11.52 -3.20 6.34
CA VAL A 50 -12.82 -3.17 7.03
C VAL A 50 -13.91 -2.67 6.08
N SER A 51 -13.63 -1.66 5.23
CA SER A 51 -14.60 -1.14 4.28
C SER A 51 -14.99 -2.13 3.18
N GLY A 52 -14.04 -2.95 2.72
CA GLY A 52 -14.22 -3.85 1.58
C GLY A 52 -14.70 -5.25 1.94
N ALA A 53 -15.04 -5.51 3.21
CA ALA A 53 -15.42 -6.85 3.66
C ALA A 53 -16.93 -7.05 3.62
N ASP A 54 -17.39 -8.08 2.89
CA ASP A 54 -18.80 -8.52 2.90
C ASP A 54 -19.25 -9.00 4.29
N THR A 55 -18.31 -9.43 5.12
CA THR A 55 -18.51 -9.86 6.50
C THR A 55 -17.47 -9.18 7.38
N ALA A 56 -17.88 -8.64 8.51
CA ALA A 56 -16.98 -7.96 9.45
C ALA A 56 -15.84 -8.89 9.89
N LYS A 57 -14.61 -8.48 9.54
CA LYS A 57 -13.37 -9.19 9.87
C LYS A 57 -13.00 -8.96 11.31
N SER A 58 -12.45 -9.99 11.95
CA SER A 58 -11.81 -9.83 13.25
C SER A 58 -10.50 -9.05 13.12
N ARG A 59 -10.08 -8.45 14.23
CA ARG A 59 -8.75 -7.87 14.37
C ARG A 59 -7.65 -8.82 13.92
N ASP A 60 -7.66 -10.06 14.38
CA ASP A 60 -6.66 -11.07 14.04
C ASP A 60 -6.64 -11.37 12.53
N GLU A 61 -7.80 -11.41 11.87
CA GLU A 61 -7.89 -11.59 10.42
C GLU A 61 -7.24 -10.43 9.66
N VAL A 62 -7.53 -9.19 10.05
CA VAL A 62 -6.91 -8.00 9.46
C VAL A 62 -5.40 -8.00 9.72
N SER A 63 -4.99 -8.32 10.95
CA SER A 63 -3.58 -8.34 11.34
C SER A 63 -2.75 -9.37 10.61
N ARG A 64 -3.27 -10.59 10.45
CA ARG A 64 -2.60 -11.65 9.67
C ARG A 64 -2.48 -11.28 8.19
N LEU A 65 -3.52 -10.68 7.62
CA LEU A 65 -3.54 -10.32 6.20
C LEU A 65 -2.52 -9.23 5.85
N LEU A 66 -2.37 -8.22 6.71
CA LEU A 66 -1.54 -7.05 6.40
C LEU A 66 -0.08 -7.17 6.86
N ARG A 67 0.26 -8.13 7.74
CA ARG A 67 1.63 -8.35 8.22
C ARG A 67 2.65 -8.47 7.09
N ASP A 68 2.34 -9.29 6.09
CA ASP A 68 3.26 -9.59 4.98
C ASP A 68 3.40 -8.42 3.99
N TYR A 69 2.45 -7.49 4.00
CA TYR A 69 2.44 -6.33 3.11
C TYR A 69 3.25 -5.16 3.64
N LEU A 70 3.29 -4.98 4.95
CA LEU A 70 3.86 -3.79 5.57
C LEU A 70 5.35 -3.94 5.88
N ASP A 71 5.89 -5.16 5.91
CA ASP A 71 7.16 -5.48 6.59
C ASP A 71 7.18 -4.86 8.01
N THR A 72 6.00 -4.64 8.59
CA THR A 72 5.82 -4.15 9.96
C THR A 72 5.46 -5.34 10.81
N GLY A 73 6.09 -5.45 11.97
CA GLY A 73 5.74 -6.47 12.95
C GLY A 73 4.26 -6.40 13.33
N ALA A 74 3.73 -7.52 13.83
CA ALA A 74 2.35 -7.63 14.28
C ALA A 74 1.97 -6.54 15.30
N GLU A 75 2.89 -6.26 16.22
CA GLU A 75 2.70 -5.27 17.29
C GLU A 75 2.47 -3.86 16.74
N THR A 76 3.17 -3.49 15.67
CA THR A 76 2.96 -2.19 15.00
C THR A 76 1.55 -2.12 14.43
N LEU A 77 1.08 -3.19 13.79
CA LEU A 77 -0.25 -3.20 13.20
C LEU A 77 -1.36 -3.18 14.23
N GLU A 78 -1.21 -3.92 15.33
CA GLU A 78 -2.14 -3.86 16.46
C GLU A 78 -2.24 -2.44 17.04
N SER A 79 -1.10 -1.76 17.22
CA SER A 79 -1.07 -0.37 17.68
C SER A 79 -1.73 0.60 16.69
N GLU A 80 -1.66 0.34 15.39
CA GLU A 80 -2.31 1.18 14.36
C GLU A 80 -3.84 0.96 14.34
N ILE A 81 -4.30 -0.28 14.61
CA ILE A 81 -5.72 -0.59 14.82
C ILE A 81 -6.23 0.11 16.10
N ASP A 82 -5.49 0.02 17.21
CA ASP A 82 -5.81 0.73 18.45
C ASP A 82 -5.93 2.24 18.20
N GLY A 83 -4.99 2.82 17.46
CA GLY A 83 -5.04 4.22 17.06
C GLY A 83 -6.32 4.56 16.31
N ALA A 84 -6.74 3.73 15.34
CA ALA A 84 -7.97 3.95 14.59
C ALA A 84 -9.25 3.83 15.45
N VAL A 85 -9.24 2.94 16.46
CA VAL A 85 -10.33 2.83 17.44
C VAL A 85 -10.38 4.06 18.35
N VAL A 86 -9.24 4.49 18.89
CA VAL A 86 -9.15 5.69 19.74
C VAL A 86 -9.56 6.97 19.01
N GLN A 87 -9.24 7.08 17.72
CA GLN A 87 -9.69 8.20 16.87
C GLN A 87 -11.17 8.09 16.45
N GLY A 88 -11.86 7.01 16.82
CA GLY A 88 -13.28 6.81 16.52
C GLY A 88 -13.56 6.50 15.05
N TRP A 89 -12.58 6.00 14.29
CA TRP A 89 -12.79 5.59 12.89
C TRP A 89 -13.28 4.15 12.78
N ILE A 90 -12.97 3.33 13.78
CA ILE A 90 -13.35 1.92 13.85
C ILE A 90 -13.99 1.64 15.21
N THR A 91 -15.01 0.79 15.21
CA THR A 91 -15.54 0.13 16.41
C THR A 91 -15.18 -1.34 16.40
N GLU A 92 -14.91 -1.89 17.58
CA GLU A 92 -14.69 -3.31 17.80
C GLU A 92 -15.83 -3.87 18.66
N ASP A 93 -16.49 -4.93 18.20
CA ASP A 93 -17.55 -5.59 18.97
C ASP A 93 -17.01 -6.56 20.02
N SER A 94 -17.90 -7.16 20.83
CA SER A 94 -17.50 -8.13 21.87
C SER A 94 -16.87 -9.42 21.33
N ALA A 95 -16.98 -9.67 20.02
CA ALA A 95 -16.35 -10.80 19.33
C ALA A 95 -15.04 -10.38 18.61
N GLY A 96 -14.57 -9.15 18.79
CA GLY A 96 -13.35 -8.63 18.18
C GLY A 96 -13.49 -8.27 16.71
N ARG A 97 -14.72 -8.11 16.20
CA ARG A 97 -14.98 -7.74 14.80
C ARG A 97 -14.93 -6.23 14.63
N LEU A 98 -14.25 -5.82 13.58
CA LEU A 98 -14.04 -4.41 13.25
C LEU A 98 -15.14 -3.92 12.31
N SER A 99 -15.65 -2.72 12.56
CA SER A 99 -16.60 -2.02 11.69
C SER A 99 -16.24 -0.54 11.59
N LEU A 100 -16.47 0.07 10.42
CA LEU A 100 -16.26 1.51 10.25
C LEU A 100 -17.37 2.29 10.95
N THR A 101 -16.99 3.39 11.59
CA THR A 101 -17.94 4.44 11.98
C THR A 101 -18.31 5.30 10.78
N ALA A 102 -19.26 6.23 10.95
CA ALA A 102 -19.58 7.20 9.91
C ALA A 102 -18.36 8.08 9.58
N GLU A 103 -17.61 8.50 10.59
CA GLU A 103 -16.39 9.28 10.49
C GLU A 103 -15.29 8.48 9.78
N GLY A 104 -15.10 7.21 10.17
CA GLY A 104 -14.16 6.30 9.51
C GLY A 104 -14.50 6.04 8.05
N GLY A 105 -15.80 5.90 7.74
CA GLY A 105 -16.29 5.78 6.37
C GLY A 105 -15.99 7.01 5.52
N ALA A 106 -16.21 8.21 6.07
CA ALA A 106 -15.88 9.47 5.39
C ALA A 106 -14.37 9.62 5.16
N LEU A 107 -13.55 9.29 6.15
CA LEU A 107 -12.10 9.32 6.05
C LEU A 107 -11.58 8.29 5.03
N HIS A 108 -12.13 7.08 5.04
CA HIS A 108 -11.83 6.05 4.05
C HIS A 108 -12.16 6.53 2.63
N ALA A 109 -13.34 7.13 2.41
CA ALA A 109 -13.72 7.66 1.09
C ALA A 109 -12.76 8.76 0.61
N LYS A 110 -12.33 9.65 1.51
CA LYS A 110 -11.33 10.70 1.23
C LYS A 110 -9.98 10.08 0.86
N ALA A 111 -9.51 9.11 1.64
CA ALA A 111 -8.25 8.42 1.38
C ALA A 111 -8.30 7.58 0.09
N ALA A 112 -9.44 6.95 -0.23
CA ALA A 112 -9.64 6.23 -1.48
C ALA A 112 -9.58 7.16 -2.70
N ALA A 113 -10.15 8.37 -2.61
CA ALA A 113 -10.01 9.39 -3.65
C ALA A 113 -8.56 9.82 -3.83
N LEU A 114 -7.87 10.12 -2.73
CA LEU A 114 -6.44 10.45 -2.75
C LEU A 114 -5.58 9.33 -3.36
N GLN A 115 -5.89 8.07 -3.06
CA GLN A 115 -5.18 6.93 -3.64
C GLN A 115 -5.40 6.78 -5.14
N ARG A 116 -6.57 7.16 -5.66
CA ARG A 116 -6.82 7.23 -7.11
C ARG A 116 -6.00 8.34 -7.77
N GLU A 117 -5.96 9.53 -7.17
CA GLU A 117 -5.11 10.63 -7.65
C GLU A 117 -3.64 10.22 -7.67
N LEU A 118 -3.16 9.58 -6.60
CA LEU A 118 -1.79 9.03 -6.55
C LEU A 118 -1.57 7.91 -7.57
N TRP A 119 -2.60 7.15 -7.92
CA TRP A 119 -2.54 6.13 -8.98
C TRP A 119 -2.34 6.78 -10.34
N GLU A 120 -3.14 7.78 -10.66
CA GLU A 120 -3.02 8.55 -11.89
C GLU A 120 -1.66 9.27 -11.96
N GLU A 121 -1.21 9.89 -10.87
CA GLU A 121 0.07 10.60 -10.79
C GLU A 121 1.25 9.69 -11.16
N ARG A 122 1.34 8.49 -10.57
CA ARG A 122 2.46 7.57 -10.81
C ARG A 122 2.38 6.84 -12.15
N HIS A 123 1.21 6.79 -12.78
CA HIS A 123 1.02 6.20 -14.11
C HIS A 123 1.04 7.24 -15.24
N ALA A 124 1.15 8.53 -14.92
CA ALA A 124 1.18 9.59 -15.93
C ALA A 124 2.32 9.36 -16.94
N GLY A 125 1.96 9.20 -18.21
CA GLY A 125 2.91 8.94 -19.30
C GLY A 125 3.45 7.51 -19.37
N ILE A 126 2.84 6.56 -18.65
CA ILE A 126 3.15 5.12 -18.74
C ILE A 126 1.92 4.42 -19.32
N SER A 127 2.10 3.75 -20.47
CA SER A 127 1.03 2.93 -21.05
C SER A 127 0.79 1.65 -20.25
N ASP A 128 -0.39 1.05 -20.40
CA ASP A 128 -0.71 -0.24 -19.78
C ASP A 128 0.27 -1.35 -20.20
N GLU A 129 0.75 -1.31 -21.44
CA GLU A 129 1.73 -2.27 -21.96
C GLU A 129 3.11 -2.12 -21.30
N GLU A 130 3.59 -0.89 -21.14
CA GLU A 130 4.85 -0.60 -20.44
C GLU A 130 4.76 -1.02 -18.97
N TYR A 131 3.66 -0.67 -18.30
CA TYR A 131 3.44 -1.01 -16.90
C TYR A 131 3.35 -2.54 -16.70
N LEU A 132 2.57 -3.23 -17.53
CA LEU A 132 2.46 -4.69 -17.52
C LEU A 132 3.83 -5.36 -17.76
N THR A 133 4.60 -4.86 -18.73
CA THR A 133 5.94 -5.37 -19.03
C THR A 133 6.86 -5.17 -17.84
N CYS A 134 6.85 -3.98 -17.23
CA CYS A 134 7.62 -3.66 -16.04
C CYS A 134 7.32 -4.64 -14.89
N LEU A 135 6.05 -4.85 -14.54
CA LEU A 135 5.66 -5.79 -13.48
C LEU A 135 6.06 -7.24 -13.80
N LYS A 136 5.87 -7.70 -15.04
CA LYS A 136 6.33 -9.03 -15.47
C LYS A 136 7.84 -9.19 -15.38
N VAL A 137 8.61 -8.15 -15.70
CA VAL A 137 10.08 -8.17 -15.57
C VAL A 137 10.47 -8.22 -14.08
N LEU A 138 9.86 -7.41 -13.21
CA LEU A 138 10.13 -7.41 -11.77
C LEU A 138 9.82 -8.78 -11.13
N GLN A 139 8.69 -9.40 -11.48
CA GLN A 139 8.34 -10.74 -11.00
C GLN A 139 9.36 -11.80 -11.45
N ARG A 140 9.85 -11.71 -12.69
CA ARG A 140 10.93 -12.58 -13.18
C ARG A 140 12.24 -12.36 -12.41
N PHE A 141 12.59 -11.11 -12.06
CA PHE A 141 13.76 -10.87 -11.22
C PHE A 141 13.61 -11.48 -9.82
N ILE A 142 12.42 -11.39 -9.22
CA ILE A 142 12.13 -12.03 -7.93
C ILE A 142 12.27 -13.55 -8.05
N HIS A 143 11.66 -14.16 -9.08
CA HIS A 143 11.77 -15.59 -9.33
C HIS A 143 13.21 -16.05 -9.54
N ASN A 144 13.96 -15.39 -10.44
CA ASN A 144 15.33 -15.75 -10.79
C ASN A 144 16.31 -15.63 -9.61
N THR A 145 15.99 -14.79 -8.63
CA THR A 145 16.82 -14.60 -7.43
C THR A 145 16.33 -15.41 -6.23
N GLY A 146 15.30 -16.26 -6.39
CA GLY A 146 14.72 -17.06 -5.31
C GLY A 146 13.94 -16.23 -4.28
N GLY A 147 13.57 -15.00 -4.63
CA GLY A 147 12.77 -14.12 -3.79
C GLY A 147 11.31 -14.57 -3.72
N ARG A 148 10.58 -14.04 -2.74
CA ARG A 148 9.14 -14.20 -2.59
C ARG A 148 8.49 -12.81 -2.57
N ALA A 149 7.41 -12.66 -3.34
CA ALA A 149 6.51 -11.52 -3.23
C ALA A 149 5.15 -12.05 -2.81
N TRP A 150 4.54 -11.42 -1.80
CA TRP A 150 3.18 -11.76 -1.42
C TRP A 150 2.22 -11.28 -2.51
N HIS A 151 1.47 -12.21 -3.08
CA HIS A 151 0.33 -11.98 -3.93
C HIS A 151 -0.70 -13.02 -3.47
N HIS A 152 -1.90 -12.52 -3.18
CA HIS A 152 -3.07 -13.21 -2.63
C HIS A 152 -3.27 -14.65 -3.15
#